data_AF-A0A930FZ14-F1
#
_entry.id   AF-A0A930FZ14-F1
#
_cell.length_a   1.000
_cell.length_b   1.000
_cell.length_c   1.000
_cell.angle_alpha   90.00
_cell.angle_beta   90.00
_cell.angle_gamma   90.00
#
_symmetry.space_group_name_H-M   'P 1'
#
loop_
_entity.id
_entity.type
_entity.pdbx_description
1 polymer ?
#
loop_
_entity_poly.entity_id
_entity_poly.type
_entity_poly.pdbx_seq_one_letter_code
_entity_poly.pdbx_strand_id
1 'polypeptide(L)'
;MADIPEDDLAESRAALAPLLEATAAILPWLAKPKPPRFAPRLNERWISACQRLHQAWQERHGHTSDVRPAVYNLYAIALETADADCLRLGEALASATDRLDDETPPVRLIAALSASIETLREPDGLEHEAFGERARHFAARLENAAAAGEIGERSTVLDQLFVDEAREQLELLRDALAALPPDAYVLTTEALKLAQQAETLEIWGIMHLARQLADCITRHGSELDQPAVRAELTDLLRGLEAGINAVVI
;
A
#
# COMPACT_ATOMS: atom_id res chain seq x y z
N MET A 1 -36.62 31.54 -13.62
CA MET A 1 -35.28 32.12 -13.78
C MET A 1 -35.46 33.44 -14.48
N ALA A 2 -35.29 34.56 -13.78
CA ALA A 2 -35.30 35.87 -14.43
C ALA A 2 -33.95 36.05 -15.13
N ASP A 3 -33.98 36.22 -16.45
CA ASP A 3 -32.83 36.60 -17.25
C ASP A 3 -32.32 37.96 -16.76
N ILE A 4 -31.09 37.98 -16.23
CA ILE A 4 -30.40 39.22 -15.90
C ILE A 4 -29.90 39.80 -17.23
N PRO A 5 -30.25 41.05 -17.61
CA PRO A 5 -29.81 41.63 -18.87
C PRO A 5 -28.28 41.68 -18.93
N GLU A 6 -27.68 41.09 -19.96
CA GLU A 6 -26.21 41.07 -20.16
C GLU A 6 -25.60 42.48 -20.25
N ASP A 7 -26.36 43.46 -20.72
CA ASP A 7 -25.91 44.87 -20.84
C ASP A 7 -25.65 45.53 -19.48
N ASP A 8 -26.46 45.25 -18.45
CA ASP A 8 -26.29 45.82 -17.11
C ASP A 8 -24.99 45.33 -16.43
N LEU A 9 -24.56 44.11 -16.74
CA LEU A 9 -23.31 43.53 -16.24
C LEU A 9 -22.09 44.10 -16.95
N ALA A 10 -22.18 44.37 -18.25
CA ALA A 10 -21.10 44.97 -19.02
C ALA A 10 -20.85 46.43 -18.59
N GLU A 11 -21.91 47.20 -18.39
CA GLU A 11 -21.83 48.58 -17.94
C GLU A 11 -21.32 48.68 -16.48
N SER A 12 -21.79 47.78 -15.60
CA SER A 12 -21.28 47.67 -14.22
C SER A 12 -19.80 47.25 -14.17
N ARG A 13 -19.35 46.36 -15.07
CA ARG A 13 -17.93 45.99 -15.20
C ARG A 13 -17.09 47.16 -15.69
N ALA A 14 -17.58 47.92 -16.67
CA ALA A 14 -16.88 49.11 -17.17
C ALA A 14 -16.77 50.20 -16.09
N ALA A 15 -17.82 50.40 -15.30
CA ALA A 15 -17.84 51.36 -14.19
C ALA A 15 -16.87 50.97 -13.05
N LEU A 16 -16.69 49.67 -12.79
CA LEU A 16 -15.80 49.15 -11.75
C LEU A 16 -14.35 48.93 -12.22
N ALA A 17 -14.09 48.93 -13.53
CA ALA A 17 -12.76 48.69 -14.09
C ALA A 17 -11.66 49.59 -13.49
N PRO A 18 -11.86 50.91 -13.30
CA PRO A 18 -10.83 51.77 -12.70
C PRO A 18 -10.53 51.40 -11.24
N LEU A 19 -11.54 50.96 -10.49
CA LEU A 19 -11.39 50.52 -9.11
C LEU A 19 -10.65 49.19 -9.05
N LEU A 20 -10.97 48.25 -9.94
CA LEU A 20 -10.30 46.95 -10.04
C LEU A 20 -8.84 47.10 -10.47
N GLU A 21 -8.55 47.97 -11.44
CA GLU A 21 -7.17 48.30 -11.84
C GLU A 21 -6.39 48.95 -10.70
N ALA A 22 -6.98 49.91 -9.99
CA ALA A 22 -6.35 50.52 -8.82
C ALA A 22 -6.11 49.51 -7.69
N THR A 23 -7.06 48.59 -7.45
CA THR A 23 -6.92 47.53 -6.44
C THR A 23 -5.82 46.55 -6.85
N ALA A 24 -5.80 46.12 -8.11
CA ALA A 24 -4.76 45.26 -8.66
C ALA A 24 -3.37 45.91 -8.59
N ALA A 25 -3.27 47.22 -8.81
CA ALA A 25 -2.02 47.97 -8.69
C ALA A 25 -1.49 48.03 -7.25
N ILE A 26 -2.37 47.93 -6.24
CA ILE A 26 -1.99 48.00 -4.81
C ILE A 26 -1.72 46.60 -4.22
N LEU A 27 -2.27 45.52 -4.79
CA LEU A 27 -2.05 44.14 -4.31
C LEU A 27 -0.57 43.76 -4.10
N PRO A 28 0.37 44.10 -5.02
CA PRO A 28 1.80 43.83 -4.80
C PRO A 28 2.40 44.56 -3.60
N TRP A 29 1.85 45.71 -3.23
CA TRP A 29 2.31 46.52 -2.08
C TRP A 29 1.72 46.03 -0.75
N LEU A 30 0.57 45.36 -0.81
CA LEU A 30 -0.06 44.68 0.34
C LEU A 30 0.55 43.30 0.59
N ALA A 31 1.09 42.66 -0.44
CA ALA A 31 1.85 41.43 -0.30
C ALA A 31 3.13 41.72 0.48
N LYS A 32 3.12 41.44 1.80
CA LYS A 32 4.35 41.38 2.57
C LYS A 32 5.05 40.08 2.18
N PRO A 33 6.17 40.10 1.43
CA PRO A 33 6.86 38.88 1.10
C PRO A 33 7.27 38.19 2.41
N LYS A 34 6.79 36.97 2.59
CA LYS A 34 7.18 36.14 3.73
C LYS A 34 8.70 35.95 3.65
N PRO A 35 9.46 36.18 4.74
CA PRO A 35 10.88 35.91 4.72
C PRO A 35 11.10 34.42 4.38
N PRO A 36 12.07 34.10 3.52
CA PRO A 36 12.34 32.71 3.14
C PRO A 36 12.74 31.92 4.39
N ARG A 37 12.30 30.66 4.44
CA ARG A 37 12.60 29.76 5.58
C ARG A 37 14.08 29.35 5.57
N PHE A 38 14.65 29.20 4.39
CA PHE A 38 16.01 28.75 4.14
C PHE A 38 16.80 29.79 3.36
N ALA A 39 18.13 29.70 3.44
CA ALA A 39 18.99 30.54 2.61
C ALA A 39 18.75 30.23 1.12
N PRO A 40 18.60 31.23 0.23
CA PRO A 40 18.29 30.99 -1.19
C PRO A 40 19.26 30.02 -1.87
N ARG A 41 20.57 30.17 -1.60
CA ARG A 41 21.61 29.27 -2.11
C ARG A 41 21.46 27.82 -1.64
N LEU A 42 20.91 27.61 -0.45
CA LEU A 42 20.65 26.26 0.07
C LEU A 42 19.49 25.62 -0.69
N ASN A 43 18.41 26.39 -0.92
CA ASN A 43 17.26 25.91 -1.71
C ASN A 43 17.64 25.62 -3.17
N GLU A 44 18.45 26.47 -3.80
CA GLU A 44 18.97 26.24 -5.15
C GLU A 44 19.77 24.92 -5.25
N ARG A 45 20.64 24.67 -4.26
CA ARG A 45 21.41 23.42 -4.19
C ARG A 45 20.50 22.21 -3.97
N TRP A 46 19.49 22.33 -3.11
CA TRP A 46 18.49 21.29 -2.90
C TRP A 46 17.77 20.94 -4.19
N ILE A 47 17.22 21.94 -4.90
CA ILE A 47 16.52 21.74 -6.18
C ILE A 47 17.43 21.06 -7.20
N SER A 48 18.69 21.51 -7.32
CA SER A 48 19.66 20.90 -8.23
C SER A 48 19.97 19.45 -7.86
N ALA A 49 20.10 19.14 -6.57
CA ALA A 49 20.32 17.77 -6.10
C ALA A 49 19.11 16.86 -6.35
N CYS A 50 17.88 17.36 -6.15
CA CYS A 50 16.64 16.63 -6.47
C CYS A 50 16.52 16.33 -7.97
N GLN A 51 16.89 17.29 -8.83
CA GLN A 51 16.93 17.07 -10.28
C GLN A 51 17.94 15.98 -10.66
N ARG A 52 19.15 16.03 -10.09
CA ARG A 52 20.19 15.00 -10.32
C ARG A 52 19.76 13.63 -9.81
N LEU A 53 19.14 13.56 -8.64
CA LEU A 53 18.59 12.31 -8.10
C LEU A 53 17.52 11.72 -9.02
N HIS A 54 16.62 12.54 -9.54
CA HIS A 54 15.63 12.07 -10.50
C HIS A 54 16.25 11.55 -11.79
N GLN A 55 17.25 12.24 -12.33
CA GLN A 55 17.97 11.76 -13.51
C GLN A 55 18.61 10.38 -13.24
N ALA A 56 19.35 10.26 -12.13
CA ALA A 56 19.96 9.00 -11.72
C ALA A 56 18.90 7.88 -11.55
N TRP A 57 17.72 8.21 -11.04
CA TRP A 57 16.62 7.25 -10.90
C TRP A 57 16.07 6.77 -12.25
N GLN A 58 15.95 7.64 -13.25
CA GLN A 58 15.53 7.24 -14.60
C GLN A 58 16.57 6.36 -15.29
N GLU A 59 17.85 6.65 -15.07
CA GLU A 59 18.99 5.96 -15.68
C GLU A 59 19.43 4.72 -14.88
N ARG A 60 18.73 4.36 -13.79
CA ARG A 60 19.14 3.32 -12.83
C ARG A 60 19.36 1.92 -13.41
N HIS A 61 18.74 1.61 -14.55
CA HIS A 61 18.89 0.34 -15.26
C HIS A 61 20.10 0.31 -16.21
N GLY A 62 20.89 1.39 -16.23
CA GLY A 62 22.14 1.50 -16.96
C GLY A 62 23.30 0.73 -16.30
N HIS A 63 24.48 0.81 -16.92
CA HIS A 63 25.66 0.04 -16.49
C HIS A 63 26.30 0.56 -15.19
N THR A 64 25.92 1.76 -14.73
CA THR A 64 26.42 2.37 -13.50
C THR A 64 25.26 3.10 -12.84
N SER A 65 24.82 2.63 -11.67
CA SER A 65 23.73 3.26 -10.92
C SER A 65 24.27 4.41 -10.09
N ASP A 66 23.95 5.64 -10.48
CA ASP A 66 24.32 6.86 -9.76
C ASP A 66 23.30 7.25 -8.68
N VAL A 67 22.29 6.41 -8.42
CA VAL A 67 21.21 6.69 -7.47
C VAL A 67 21.76 6.91 -6.07
N ARG A 68 22.58 5.96 -5.57
CA ARG A 68 23.16 6.04 -4.22
C ARG A 68 23.99 7.31 -4.04
N PRO A 69 24.98 7.64 -4.89
CA PRO A 69 25.69 8.93 -4.81
C PRO A 69 24.77 10.16 -4.81
N ALA A 70 23.72 10.16 -5.64
CA ALA A 70 22.79 11.29 -5.69
C ALA A 70 21.97 11.45 -4.39
N VAL A 71 21.56 10.35 -3.77
CA VAL A 71 20.88 10.35 -2.46
C VAL A 71 21.81 10.87 -1.36
N TYR A 72 23.06 10.41 -1.30
CA TYR A 72 24.01 10.90 -0.29
C TYR A 72 24.35 12.39 -0.47
N ASN A 73 24.40 12.88 -1.72
CA ASN A 73 24.54 14.31 -1.97
C ASN A 73 23.32 15.11 -1.48
N LEU A 74 22.10 14.61 -1.69
CA LEU A 74 20.89 15.23 -1.16
C LEU A 74 20.89 15.22 0.38
N TYR A 75 21.30 14.11 1.00
CA TYR A 75 21.37 13.98 2.45
C TYR A 75 22.41 14.93 3.06
N ALA A 76 23.55 15.14 2.40
CA ALA A 76 24.52 16.15 2.81
C ALA A 76 23.93 17.57 2.86
N ILE A 77 23.08 17.92 1.88
CA ILE A 77 22.37 19.20 1.88
C ILE A 77 21.32 19.24 3.01
N ALA A 78 20.61 18.14 3.25
CA ALA A 78 19.65 18.03 4.35
C ALA A 78 20.31 18.33 5.71
N LEU A 79 21.54 17.86 5.94
CA LEU A 79 22.30 18.16 7.16
C LEU A 79 22.52 19.66 7.39
N GLU A 80 22.72 20.43 6.31
CA GLU A 80 22.91 21.88 6.38
C GLU A 80 21.63 22.66 6.68
N THR A 81 20.45 22.06 6.48
CA THR A 81 19.15 22.72 6.76
C THR A 81 18.86 22.86 8.25
N ALA A 82 19.46 22.01 9.09
CA ALA A 82 19.10 21.82 10.50
C ALA A 82 17.58 21.60 10.75
N ASP A 83 16.85 21.11 9.73
CA ASP A 83 15.42 20.84 9.79
C ASP A 83 15.17 19.33 9.92
N ALA A 84 14.37 18.94 10.93
CA ALA A 84 14.15 17.54 11.27
C ALA A 84 13.43 16.76 10.17
N ASP A 85 12.51 17.40 9.43
CA ASP A 85 11.79 16.73 8.35
C ASP A 85 12.74 16.47 7.16
N CYS A 86 13.65 17.41 6.86
CA CYS A 86 14.69 17.24 5.84
C CYS A 86 15.65 16.11 6.17
N LEU A 87 16.14 16.07 7.42
CA LEU A 87 17.05 15.04 7.91
C LEU A 87 16.43 13.65 7.81
N ARG A 88 15.23 13.50 8.37
CA ARG A 88 14.51 12.23 8.37
C ARG A 88 14.24 11.73 6.94
N LEU A 89 13.83 12.62 6.03
CA LEU A 89 13.63 12.26 4.64
C LEU A 89 14.93 11.77 3.97
N GLY A 90 16.05 12.47 4.21
CA GLY A 90 17.36 12.07 3.70
C GLY A 90 17.81 10.70 4.21
N GLU A 91 17.65 10.43 5.50
CA GLU A 91 17.94 9.13 6.12
C GLU A 91 17.06 8.02 5.56
N ALA A 92 15.76 8.27 5.41
CA ALA A 92 14.81 7.31 4.87
C ALA A 92 15.12 6.97 3.39
N LEU A 93 15.50 7.97 2.58
CA LEU A 93 15.94 7.76 1.21
C LEU A 93 17.24 6.95 1.15
N ALA A 94 18.23 7.28 1.98
CA ALA A 94 19.50 6.54 2.02
C ALA A 94 19.25 5.06 2.38
N SER A 95 18.49 4.82 3.44
CA SER A 95 18.15 3.47 3.92
C SER A 95 17.35 2.68 2.88
N ALA A 96 16.36 3.30 2.24
CA ALA A 96 15.57 2.67 1.19
C ALA A 96 16.41 2.36 -0.07
N THR A 97 17.37 3.22 -0.40
CA THR A 97 18.26 3.03 -1.55
C THR A 97 19.26 1.92 -1.32
N ASP A 98 19.70 1.69 -0.08
CA ASP A 98 20.62 0.59 0.23
C ASP A 98 20.01 -0.79 -0.03
N ARG A 99 18.67 -0.90 0.08
CA ARG A 99 17.92 -2.11 -0.28
C ARG A 99 17.73 -2.34 -1.78
N LEU A 100 18.20 -1.43 -2.64
CA LEU A 100 18.19 -1.67 -4.09
C LEU A 100 19.26 -2.65 -4.54
N ASP A 101 20.30 -2.87 -3.72
CA ASP A 101 21.36 -3.83 -4.01
C ASP A 101 20.93 -5.29 -3.71
N ASP A 102 19.74 -5.51 -3.14
CA ASP A 102 19.14 -6.84 -2.97
C ASP A 102 18.95 -7.52 -4.35
N GLU A 103 19.08 -8.87 -4.45
CA GLU A 103 18.94 -9.60 -5.73
C GLU A 103 17.60 -9.32 -6.44
N THR A 104 16.54 -9.05 -5.67
CA THR A 104 15.25 -8.59 -6.19
C THR A 104 14.64 -7.57 -5.22
N PRO A 105 14.78 -6.26 -5.47
CA PRO A 105 14.21 -5.26 -4.58
C PRO A 105 12.68 -5.31 -4.57
N PRO A 106 12.01 -5.15 -3.41
CA PRO A 106 10.56 -5.22 -3.32
C PRO A 106 9.86 -4.19 -4.21
N VAL A 107 8.79 -4.59 -4.93
CA VAL A 107 8.03 -3.69 -5.81
C VAL A 107 7.49 -2.46 -5.06
N ARG A 108 7.07 -2.65 -3.80
CA ARG A 108 6.59 -1.55 -2.95
C ARG A 108 7.69 -0.55 -2.62
N LEU A 109 8.92 -1.01 -2.42
CA LEU A 109 10.09 -0.16 -2.21
C LEU A 109 10.37 0.67 -3.46
N ILE A 110 10.41 0.04 -4.64
CA ILE A 110 10.58 0.74 -5.93
C ILE A 110 9.49 1.79 -6.14
N ALA A 111 8.24 1.47 -5.81
CA ALA A 111 7.12 2.40 -5.92
C ALA A 111 7.23 3.57 -4.93
N ALA A 112 7.66 3.30 -3.68
CA ALA A 112 7.88 4.34 -2.68
C ALA A 112 9.02 5.29 -3.08
N LEU A 113 10.15 4.75 -3.55
CA LEU A 113 11.27 5.53 -4.08
C LEU A 113 10.84 6.37 -5.29
N SER A 114 10.14 5.78 -6.26
CA SER A 114 9.67 6.50 -7.45
C SER A 114 8.78 7.70 -7.09
N ALA A 115 7.77 7.47 -6.25
CA ALA A 115 6.85 8.52 -5.83
C ALA A 115 7.56 9.65 -5.05
N SER A 116 8.48 9.27 -4.16
CA SER A 116 9.24 10.25 -3.36
C SER A 116 10.16 11.10 -4.25
N ILE A 117 10.92 10.47 -5.16
CA ILE A 117 11.87 11.15 -6.05
C ILE A 117 11.14 12.05 -7.05
N GLU A 118 9.98 11.64 -7.56
CA GLU A 118 9.17 12.47 -8.45
C GLU A 118 8.65 13.72 -7.74
N THR A 119 8.14 13.57 -6.51
CA THR A 119 7.59 14.69 -5.73
C THR A 119 8.66 15.68 -5.25
N LEU A 120 9.93 15.28 -5.23
CA LEU A 120 11.04 16.16 -4.85
C LEU A 120 11.43 17.18 -5.92
N ARG A 121 10.88 17.09 -7.13
CA ARG A 121 11.20 17.98 -8.26
C ARG A 121 10.42 19.29 -8.29
N GLU A 122 9.72 19.61 -7.21
CA GLU A 122 8.94 20.83 -7.12
C GLU A 122 9.81 22.07 -7.28
N PRO A 123 9.36 23.08 -8.06
CA PRO A 123 10.18 24.23 -8.40
C PRO A 123 10.57 25.06 -7.16
N ASP A 124 9.71 25.06 -6.13
CA ASP A 124 9.95 25.81 -4.89
C ASP A 124 10.89 25.08 -3.91
N GLY A 125 11.19 23.80 -4.15
CA GLY A 125 12.08 22.99 -3.31
C GLY A 125 11.66 22.96 -1.85
N LEU A 126 12.58 23.36 -0.97
CA LEU A 126 12.39 23.45 0.48
C LEU A 126 11.38 24.54 0.90
N GLU A 127 11.19 25.57 0.06
CA GLU A 127 10.28 26.68 0.36
C GLU A 127 8.82 26.36 0.07
N HIS A 128 8.54 25.21 -0.56
CA HIS A 128 7.16 24.80 -0.82
C HIS A 128 6.37 24.68 0.49
N GLU A 129 5.16 25.24 0.53
CA GLU A 129 4.37 25.35 1.77
C GLU A 129 4.12 24.00 2.45
N ALA A 130 3.74 22.99 1.65
CA ALA A 130 3.53 21.62 2.11
C ALA A 130 4.80 20.75 2.25
N PHE A 131 6.01 21.33 2.14
CA PHE A 131 7.26 20.53 2.14
C PHE A 131 7.36 19.62 3.37
N GLY A 132 7.20 20.15 4.59
CA GLY A 132 7.38 19.38 5.82
C GLY A 132 6.39 18.22 5.96
N GLU A 133 5.12 18.44 5.58
CA GLU A 133 4.10 17.39 5.59
C GLU A 133 4.42 16.28 4.60
N ARG A 134 4.83 16.65 3.38
CA ARG A 134 5.24 15.70 2.35
C ARG A 134 6.49 14.92 2.75
N ALA A 135 7.50 15.60 3.29
CA ALA A 135 8.73 14.98 3.76
C ALA A 135 8.43 13.92 4.83
N ARG A 136 7.59 14.22 5.83
CA ARG A 136 7.13 13.23 6.83
C ARG A 136 6.39 12.05 6.19
N HIS A 137 5.48 12.33 5.26
CA HIS A 137 4.69 11.29 4.60
C HIS A 137 5.59 10.33 3.81
N PHE A 138 6.49 10.87 2.98
CA PHE A 138 7.39 10.05 2.16
C PHE A 138 8.44 9.33 3.01
N ALA A 139 8.99 9.97 4.05
CA ALA A 139 9.89 9.30 4.98
C ALA A 139 9.24 8.08 5.63
N ALA A 140 8.04 8.23 6.21
CA ALA A 140 7.31 7.12 6.81
C ALA A 140 7.01 6.00 5.80
N ARG A 141 6.63 6.37 4.57
CA ARG A 141 6.36 5.38 3.51
C ARG A 141 7.63 4.63 3.10
N LEU A 142 8.76 5.31 2.97
CA LEU A 142 10.07 4.72 2.65
C LEU A 142 10.55 3.79 3.77
N GLU A 143 10.46 4.25 5.03
CA GLU A 143 10.79 3.47 6.22
C GLU A 143 9.97 2.17 6.28
N ASN A 144 8.65 2.26 6.09
CA ASN A 144 7.78 1.08 6.09
C ASN A 144 8.11 0.13 4.94
N ALA A 145 8.35 0.66 3.74
CA ALA A 145 8.70 -0.17 2.58
C ALA A 145 10.08 -0.82 2.74
N ALA A 146 11.02 -0.16 3.41
CA ALA A 146 12.35 -0.69 3.70
C ALA A 146 12.35 -1.67 4.89
N ALA A 147 11.43 -1.53 5.85
CA ALA A 147 11.28 -2.44 6.98
C ALA A 147 10.45 -3.70 6.66
N ALA A 148 9.64 -3.67 5.59
CA ALA A 148 8.95 -4.85 5.07
C ALA A 148 10.00 -5.88 4.59
N GLY A 149 10.39 -6.78 5.49
CA GLY A 149 11.28 -7.90 5.22
C GLY A 149 10.63 -8.95 4.31
N GLU A 150 11.43 -9.92 3.87
CA GLU A 150 11.15 -11.01 2.91
C GLU A 150 9.96 -11.95 3.22
N ILE A 151 9.13 -11.65 4.22
CA ILE A 151 7.89 -12.40 4.42
C ILE A 151 6.88 -11.76 3.48
N GLY A 152 6.67 -12.41 2.32
CA GLY A 152 5.64 -12.04 1.37
C GLY A 152 4.38 -11.67 2.15
N GLU A 153 4.04 -10.38 2.14
CA GLU A 153 2.94 -9.87 2.96
C GLU A 153 1.66 -10.53 2.46
N ARG A 154 1.26 -11.58 3.18
CA ARG A 154 0.01 -12.28 2.97
C ARG A 154 -1.09 -11.24 3.10
N SER A 155 -1.86 -11.06 2.03
CA SER A 155 -2.87 -10.02 1.98
C SER A 155 -3.96 -10.35 3.00
N THR A 156 -4.09 -9.53 4.04
CA THR A 156 -5.13 -9.68 5.06
C THR A 156 -6.54 -9.69 4.46
N VAL A 157 -6.72 -9.01 3.32
CA VAL A 157 -7.97 -9.04 2.54
C VAL A 157 -8.19 -10.41 1.91
N LEU A 158 -7.16 -11.03 1.34
CA LEU A 158 -7.28 -12.38 0.77
C LEU A 158 -7.51 -13.42 1.87
N ASP A 159 -6.90 -13.24 3.04
CA ASP A 159 -7.12 -14.11 4.19
C ASP A 159 -8.55 -14.01 4.72
N GLN A 160 -9.08 -12.79 4.81
CA GLN A 160 -10.46 -12.58 5.23
C GLN A 160 -11.45 -13.20 4.24
N LEU A 161 -11.25 -12.98 2.93
CA LEU A 161 -12.09 -13.58 1.88
C LEU A 161 -12.05 -15.12 1.93
N PHE A 162 -10.86 -15.69 2.14
CA PHE A 162 -10.72 -17.14 2.31
C PHE A 162 -11.47 -17.64 3.56
N VAL A 163 -11.34 -16.96 4.70
CA VAL A 163 -12.01 -17.36 5.94
C VAL A 163 -13.53 -17.32 5.79
N ASP A 164 -14.06 -16.30 5.13
CA ASP A 164 -15.51 -16.15 4.91
C ASP A 164 -16.06 -17.27 4.00
N GLU A 165 -15.40 -17.54 2.88
CA GLU A 165 -15.74 -18.66 1.98
C GLU A 165 -15.60 -20.03 2.69
N ALA A 166 -14.54 -20.22 3.46
CA ALA A 166 -14.29 -21.46 4.18
C ALA A 166 -15.34 -21.73 5.28
N ARG A 167 -15.92 -20.68 5.86
CA ARG A 167 -17.04 -20.80 6.82
C ARG A 167 -18.32 -21.27 6.13
N GLU A 168 -18.64 -20.73 4.96
CA GLU A 168 -19.79 -21.19 4.17
C GLU A 168 -19.63 -22.66 3.76
N GLN A 169 -18.43 -23.06 3.31
CA GLN A 169 -18.14 -24.45 2.97
C GLN A 169 -18.22 -25.38 4.19
N LEU A 170 -17.79 -24.92 5.37
CA LEU A 170 -17.93 -25.65 6.62
C LEU A 170 -19.40 -25.91 7.00
N GLU A 171 -20.28 -24.95 6.78
CA GLU A 171 -21.72 -25.12 6.99
C GLU A 171 -22.29 -26.18 6.03
N LEU A 172 -21.92 -26.13 4.74
CA LEU A 172 -22.31 -27.15 3.76
C LEU A 172 -21.82 -28.55 4.13
N LEU A 173 -20.58 -28.67 4.61
CA LEU A 173 -20.02 -29.94 5.08
C LEU A 173 -20.79 -30.49 6.29
N ARG A 174 -21.18 -29.63 7.22
CA ARG A 174 -21.98 -30.02 8.39
C ARG A 174 -23.37 -30.47 8.00
N ASP A 175 -24.03 -29.75 7.11
CA ASP A 175 -25.37 -30.11 6.62
C ASP A 175 -25.33 -31.44 5.86
N ALA A 176 -24.31 -31.65 5.02
CA ALA A 176 -24.10 -32.90 4.30
C ALA A 176 -23.83 -34.09 5.25
N LEU A 177 -23.10 -33.88 6.36
CA LEU A 177 -22.90 -34.89 7.40
C LEU A 177 -24.17 -35.14 8.23
N ALA A 178 -25.02 -34.13 8.40
CA ALA A 178 -26.27 -34.23 9.14
C ALA A 178 -27.39 -34.93 8.35
N ALA A 179 -27.31 -34.97 7.03
CA ALA A 179 -28.23 -35.70 6.16
C ALA A 179 -28.32 -37.20 6.52
N LEU A 180 -29.44 -37.83 6.15
CA LEU A 180 -29.73 -39.24 6.38
C LEU A 180 -30.10 -39.92 5.05
N PRO A 181 -29.20 -40.71 4.44
CA PRO A 181 -27.79 -40.91 4.83
C PRO A 181 -26.91 -39.67 4.55
N PRO A 182 -25.72 -39.53 5.18
CA PRO A 182 -24.76 -38.49 4.89
C PRO A 182 -24.42 -38.43 3.40
N ASP A 183 -24.33 -37.22 2.86
CA ASP A 183 -24.03 -37.02 1.45
C ASP A 183 -22.51 -37.10 1.22
N ALA A 184 -22.02 -38.31 0.95
CA ALA A 184 -20.61 -38.58 0.68
C ALA A 184 -20.05 -37.75 -0.49
N TYR A 185 -20.89 -37.45 -1.49
CA TYR A 185 -20.47 -36.72 -2.68
C TYR A 185 -20.24 -35.25 -2.36
N VAL A 186 -21.19 -34.61 -1.67
CA VAL A 186 -21.05 -33.22 -1.22
C VAL A 186 -19.88 -33.10 -0.23
N LEU A 187 -19.80 -34.01 0.74
CA LEU A 187 -18.72 -34.04 1.73
C LEU A 187 -17.34 -34.09 1.08
N THR A 188 -17.13 -34.99 0.11
CA THR A 188 -15.85 -35.13 -0.58
C THR A 188 -15.55 -33.91 -1.46
N THR A 189 -16.56 -33.41 -2.18
CA THR A 189 -16.40 -32.31 -3.13
C THR A 189 -16.03 -31.02 -2.42
N GLU A 190 -16.75 -30.66 -1.36
CA GLU A 190 -16.48 -29.42 -0.62
C GLU A 190 -15.16 -29.51 0.17
N ALA A 191 -14.81 -30.67 0.72
CA ALA A 191 -13.51 -30.86 1.37
C ALA A 191 -12.33 -30.68 0.39
N LEU A 192 -12.44 -31.19 -0.84
CA LEU A 192 -11.39 -31.03 -1.86
C LEU A 192 -11.31 -29.60 -2.41
N LYS A 193 -12.45 -28.91 -2.58
CA LYS A 193 -12.48 -27.49 -2.96
C LYS A 193 -11.75 -26.64 -1.92
N LEU A 194 -12.06 -26.84 -0.64
CA LEU A 194 -11.40 -26.13 0.44
C LEU A 194 -9.90 -26.40 0.46
N ALA A 195 -9.48 -27.65 0.23
CA ALA A 195 -8.07 -28.00 0.13
C ALA A 195 -7.37 -27.25 -1.00
N GLN A 196 -7.99 -27.17 -2.18
CA GLN A 196 -7.43 -26.48 -3.34
C GLN A 196 -7.32 -24.97 -3.13
N GLN A 197 -8.32 -24.36 -2.49
CA GLN A 197 -8.30 -22.94 -2.14
C GLN A 197 -7.19 -22.65 -1.12
N ALA A 198 -7.08 -23.48 -0.08
CA ALA A 198 -6.01 -23.37 0.92
C ALA A 198 -4.62 -23.55 0.30
N GLU A 199 -4.45 -24.48 -0.65
CA GLU A 199 -3.19 -24.68 -1.39
C GLU A 199 -2.79 -23.46 -2.21
N THR A 200 -3.74 -22.84 -2.89
CA THR A 200 -3.51 -21.63 -3.71
C THR A 200 -3.03 -20.44 -2.87
N LEU A 201 -3.43 -20.39 -1.60
CA LEU A 201 -3.05 -19.37 -0.63
C LEU A 201 -1.92 -19.84 0.31
N GLU A 202 -1.31 -20.99 0.04
CA GLU A 202 -0.21 -21.58 0.82
C GLU A 202 -0.56 -21.81 2.31
N ILE A 203 -1.84 -22.03 2.61
CA ILE A 203 -2.35 -22.35 3.95
C ILE A 203 -2.28 -23.86 4.18
N TRP A 204 -1.05 -24.37 4.18
CA TRP A 204 -0.76 -25.81 4.15
C TRP A 204 -1.42 -26.61 5.28
N GLY A 205 -1.57 -26.01 6.47
CA GLY A 205 -2.26 -26.64 7.60
C GLY A 205 -3.73 -26.95 7.30
N ILE A 206 -4.47 -26.01 6.72
CA ILE A 206 -5.87 -26.21 6.35
C ILE A 206 -5.98 -27.16 5.16
N MET A 207 -5.09 -27.02 4.17
CA MET A 207 -5.04 -27.93 3.03
C MET A 207 -4.89 -29.39 3.49
N HIS A 208 -3.98 -29.67 4.43
CA HIS A 208 -3.78 -31.01 4.96
C HIS A 208 -4.99 -31.54 5.72
N LEU A 209 -5.61 -30.73 6.59
CA LEU A 209 -6.82 -31.12 7.32
C LEU A 209 -7.99 -31.42 6.38
N ALA A 210 -8.18 -30.60 5.35
CA ALA A 210 -9.23 -30.79 4.35
C ALA A 210 -9.02 -32.07 3.52
N ARG A 211 -7.77 -32.37 3.13
CA ARG A 211 -7.43 -33.65 2.46
C ARG A 211 -7.64 -34.85 3.38
N GLN A 212 -7.26 -34.75 4.66
CA GLN A 212 -7.51 -35.81 5.65
C GLN A 212 -9.01 -36.12 5.82
N LEU A 213 -9.85 -35.08 5.81
CA LEU A 213 -11.30 -35.25 5.83
C LEU A 213 -11.79 -35.99 4.58
N ALA A 214 -11.39 -35.56 3.38
CA ALA A 214 -11.74 -36.20 2.12
C ALA A 214 -11.30 -37.68 2.04
N ASP A 215 -10.09 -37.98 2.54
CA ASP A 215 -9.57 -39.34 2.61
C ASP A 215 -10.38 -40.22 3.58
N CYS A 216 -10.79 -39.67 4.73
CA CYS A 216 -11.65 -40.37 5.69
C CYS A 216 -13.00 -40.72 5.07
N ILE A 217 -13.64 -39.76 4.39
CA ILE A 217 -14.93 -39.98 3.69
C ILE A 217 -14.79 -41.07 2.63
N THR A 218 -13.74 -40.99 1.80
CA THR A 218 -13.49 -41.96 0.72
C THR A 218 -13.23 -43.37 1.26
N ARG A 219 -12.53 -43.48 2.40
CA ARG A 219 -12.22 -44.76 3.05
C ARG A 219 -13.48 -45.47 3.55
N HIS A 220 -14.43 -44.72 4.11
CA HIS A 220 -15.65 -45.29 4.70
C HIS A 220 -16.82 -45.39 3.71
N GLY A 221 -16.82 -44.63 2.61
CA GLY A 221 -17.71 -44.84 1.47
C GLY A 221 -19.21 -44.82 1.84
N SER A 222 -19.88 -45.96 1.77
CA SER A 222 -21.30 -46.09 2.13
C SER A 222 -21.55 -46.26 3.63
N GLU A 223 -20.51 -46.39 4.45
CA GLU A 223 -20.58 -46.67 5.89
C GLU A 223 -20.53 -45.41 6.76
N LEU A 224 -20.72 -44.22 6.17
CA LEU A 224 -20.65 -42.94 6.87
C LEU A 224 -21.71 -42.79 7.97
N ASP A 225 -22.81 -43.54 7.90
CA ASP A 225 -23.85 -43.55 8.94
C ASP A 225 -23.44 -44.27 10.24
N GLN A 226 -22.34 -45.03 10.23
CA GLN A 226 -21.88 -45.70 11.43
C GLN A 226 -21.52 -44.67 12.51
N PRO A 227 -22.01 -44.81 13.75
CA PRO A 227 -21.78 -43.82 14.81
C PRO A 227 -20.31 -43.49 15.06
N ALA A 228 -19.41 -44.48 14.94
CA ALA A 228 -17.97 -44.29 15.09
C ALA A 228 -17.39 -43.41 13.96
N VAL A 229 -17.79 -43.66 12.71
CA VAL A 229 -17.34 -42.89 11.54
C VAL A 229 -17.89 -41.46 11.59
N ARG A 230 -19.16 -41.28 11.98
CA ARG A 230 -19.74 -39.95 12.19
C ARG A 230 -18.99 -39.15 13.24
N ALA A 231 -18.58 -39.79 14.34
CA ALA A 231 -17.80 -39.13 15.40
C ALA A 231 -16.43 -38.69 14.88
N GLU A 232 -15.72 -39.56 14.16
CA GLU A 232 -14.42 -39.23 13.55
C GLU A 232 -14.51 -38.06 12.58
N LEU A 233 -15.50 -38.05 11.67
CA LEU A 233 -15.72 -36.95 10.72
C LEU A 233 -16.09 -35.64 11.42
N THR A 234 -16.87 -35.73 12.50
CA THR A 234 -17.24 -34.55 13.32
C THR A 234 -16.00 -33.94 13.98
N ASP A 235 -15.08 -34.76 14.48
CA ASP A 235 -13.84 -34.28 15.10
C ASP A 235 -12.89 -33.67 14.07
N LEU A 236 -12.79 -34.25 12.86
CA LEU A 236 -12.03 -33.68 11.75
C LEU A 236 -12.60 -32.31 11.32
N LEU A 237 -13.92 -32.17 11.20
CA LEU A 237 -14.57 -30.89 10.91
C LEU A 237 -14.31 -29.84 11.99
N ARG A 238 -14.31 -30.24 13.27
CA ARG A 238 -13.97 -29.33 14.38
C ARG A 238 -12.51 -28.87 14.32
N GLY A 239 -11.59 -29.78 13.98
CA GLY A 239 -10.17 -29.43 13.78
C GLY A 239 -9.99 -28.43 12.64
N LEU A 240 -10.71 -28.62 11.54
CA LEU A 240 -10.70 -27.74 10.39
C LEU A 240 -11.28 -26.35 10.71
N GLU A 241 -12.38 -26.28 11.44
CA GLU A 241 -12.94 -25.02 11.94
C GLU A 241 -11.97 -24.27 12.86
N ALA A 242 -11.31 -24.97 13.79
CA ALA A 242 -10.29 -24.36 14.63
C ALA A 242 -9.12 -23.82 13.81
N GLY A 243 -8.69 -24.56 12.78
CA GLY A 243 -7.65 -24.13 11.85
C GLY A 243 -8.04 -22.88 11.06
N ILE A 244 -9.27 -22.82 10.53
CA ILE A 244 -9.79 -21.66 9.80
C ILE A 244 -9.88 -20.43 10.71
N ASN A 245 -10.37 -20.58 11.95
CA ASN A 245 -10.45 -19.47 12.89
C ASN A 245 -9.07 -18.93 13.32
N ALA A 246 -8.01 -19.73 13.21
CA ALA A 246 -6.65 -19.31 13.51
C ALA A 246 -5.95 -18.54 12.36
N VAL A 247 -6.57 -18.47 11.17
CA VAL A 247 -6.03 -17.70 10.03
C VAL A 247 -6.22 -16.20 10.20
N VAL A 248 -7.17 -15.77 11.04
CA VAL A 248 -7.42 -14.35 11.31
C VAL A 248 -6.32 -13.80 12.24
N ILE A 249 -5.40 -12.99 11.69
CA ILE A 249 -4.44 -12.15 12.43
C ILE A 249 -4.72 -10.69 12.12
#